data_AF-A0A357HBP1-F1
#
_entry.id   AF-A0A357HBP1-F1
#
_cell.length_a   1.000
_cell.length_b   1.000
_cell.length_c   1.000
_cell.angle_alpha   90.00
_cell.angle_beta   90.00
_cell.angle_gamma   90.00
#
_symmetry.space_group_name_H-M   'P 1'
#
loop_
_entity.id
_entity.type
_entity.pdbx_description
1 polymer ?
#
loop_
_entity_poly.entity_id
_entity_poly.type
_entity_poly.pdbx_seq_one_letter_code
_entity_poly.pdbx_strand_id
1 'polypeptide(L)'
;MKAVNHSDDEPVVSAKELLAVGAHYGHQARRWNPEMAPYIYAKKNNAHIIDLNKTAQMIQTAYVALKNIVEKGGKVLIVGTKPIAKEVVANEAVR
;
A
#
# COMPACT_ATOMS: atom_id res chain seq x y z
N MET A 1 -17.94 14.44 7.22
CA MET A 1 -17.14 13.90 6.09
C MET A 1 -17.75 12.56 5.70
N LYS A 2 -18.03 12.30 4.41
CA LYS A 2 -18.58 11.02 3.96
C LYS A 2 -17.50 9.94 4.04
N ALA A 3 -17.83 8.77 4.61
CA ALA A 3 -17.02 7.57 4.43
C ALA A 3 -16.94 7.28 2.93
N VAL A 4 -15.73 7.25 2.37
CA VAL A 4 -15.51 6.83 0.98
C VAL A 4 -15.39 5.30 1.02
N ASN A 5 -16.54 4.65 0.97
CA ASN A 5 -16.61 3.20 0.83
C ASN A 5 -16.45 2.88 -0.65
N HIS A 6 -15.35 2.24 -1.02
CA HIS A 6 -15.17 1.74 -2.37
C HIS A 6 -16.01 0.47 -2.52
N SER A 7 -16.61 0.29 -3.70
CA SER A 7 -17.29 -0.96 -4.02
C SER A 7 -16.26 -2.09 -4.12
N ASP A 8 -16.68 -3.33 -3.85
CA ASP A 8 -15.74 -4.46 -3.83
C ASP A 8 -15.13 -4.74 -5.22
N ASP A 9 -15.80 -4.29 -6.29
CA ASP A 9 -15.40 -4.46 -7.70
C ASP A 9 -14.56 -3.30 -8.26
N GLU A 10 -14.46 -2.17 -7.55
CA GLU A 10 -13.70 -0.99 -8.00
C GLU A 10 -12.33 -0.91 -7.29
N PRO A 11 -11.22 -0.68 -8.02
CA PRO A 11 -9.92 -0.53 -7.41
C PRO A 11 -9.87 0.72 -6.51
N VAL A 12 -9.55 0.52 -5.22
CA VAL A 12 -9.42 1.59 -4.22
C VAL A 12 -8.41 2.67 -4.63
N VAL A 13 -7.37 2.30 -5.39
CA VAL A 13 -6.38 3.24 -5.96
C VAL A 13 -5.95 2.73 -7.33
N SER A 14 -5.79 3.64 -8.29
CA SER A 14 -5.27 3.32 -9.62
C SER A 14 -3.73 3.30 -9.65
N ALA A 15 -3.16 2.48 -10.56
CA ALA A 15 -1.71 2.48 -10.80
C ALA A 15 -1.19 3.87 -11.23
N LYS A 16 -2.03 4.69 -11.88
CA LYS A 16 -1.69 6.06 -12.28
C LYS A 16 -1.49 6.98 -11.09
N GLU A 17 -2.36 6.89 -10.07
CA GLU A 17 -2.21 7.66 -8.83
C GLU A 17 -0.97 7.24 -8.04
N LEU A 18 -0.73 5.93 -7.93
CA LEU A 18 0.50 5.39 -7.32
C LEU A 18 1.77 5.86 -8.04
N LEU A 19 1.72 5.94 -9.37
CA LEU A 19 2.82 6.45 -10.18
C LEU A 19 3.06 7.94 -9.90
N ALA A 20 2.00 8.75 -9.83
CA ALA A 20 2.07 10.19 -9.60
C ALA A 20 2.70 10.54 -8.23
N VAL A 21 2.46 9.73 -7.20
CA VAL A 21 3.05 9.93 -5.86
C VAL A 21 4.43 9.27 -5.69
N GLY A 22 4.93 8.57 -6.71
CA GLY A 22 6.25 7.95 -6.67
C GLY A 22 6.33 6.63 -5.89
N ALA A 23 5.21 5.93 -5.67
CA ALA A 23 5.15 4.69 -4.87
C ALA A 23 5.92 3.51 -5.50
N HIS A 24 6.30 3.62 -6.78
CA HIS A 24 7.05 2.61 -7.52
C HIS A 24 8.53 2.53 -7.14
N TYR A 25 9.08 3.53 -6.45
CA TYR A 25 10.48 3.53 -6.05
C TYR A 25 10.73 2.57 -4.89
N GLY A 26 11.36 1.44 -5.18
CA GLY A 26 11.85 0.49 -4.18
C GLY A 26 13.23 0.85 -3.65
N HIS A 27 13.80 -0.08 -2.88
CA HIS A 27 15.16 0.06 -2.34
C HIS A 27 16.26 -0.16 -3.38
N GLN A 28 17.49 0.22 -3.01
CA GLN A 28 18.69 -0.09 -3.77
C GLN A 28 18.84 -1.61 -3.98
N ALA A 29 19.33 -2.02 -5.14
CA ALA A 29 19.40 -3.43 -5.52
C ALA A 29 20.29 -4.29 -4.61
N ARG A 30 21.20 -3.68 -3.83
CA ARG A 30 22.02 -4.38 -2.83
C ARG A 30 21.27 -4.71 -1.52
N ARG A 31 20.12 -4.08 -1.26
CA ARG A 31 19.32 -4.20 -0.02
C ARG A 31 17.95 -4.83 -0.31
N TRP A 32 17.93 -5.86 -1.16
CA TRP A 32 16.69 -6.53 -1.54
C TRP A 32 16.58 -7.93 -0.94
N ASN A 33 15.36 -8.37 -0.71
CA ASN A 33 15.06 -9.77 -0.38
C ASN A 33 14.70 -10.50 -1.68
N PRO A 34 15.35 -11.64 -2.02
CA PRO A 34 15.01 -12.46 -3.18
C PRO A 34 13.54 -12.84 -3.33
N GLU A 35 12.82 -13.00 -2.22
CA GLU A 35 11.38 -13.29 -2.21
C GLU A 35 10.54 -12.16 -2.83
N MET A 36 11.11 -10.96 -2.99
CA MET A 36 10.46 -9.83 -3.64
C MET A 36 10.52 -9.88 -5.16
N ALA A 37 11.24 -10.84 -5.77
CA ALA A 37 11.36 -10.97 -7.22
C ALA A 37 10.00 -10.92 -7.97
N PRO A 38 8.92 -11.56 -7.49
CA PRO A 38 7.62 -11.49 -8.16
C PRO A 38 6.99 -10.10 -8.16
N TYR A 39 7.38 -9.20 -7.26
CA TYR A 39 6.79 -7.85 -7.12
C TYR A 39 7.64 -6.75 -7.78
N ILE A 40 8.82 -7.11 -8.29
CA ILE A 40 9.73 -6.17 -8.95
C ILE A 40 9.44 -6.16 -10.45
N TYR A 41 9.14 -4.98 -10.99
CA TYR A 41 8.93 -4.76 -12.41
C TYR A 41 10.25 -4.67 -13.18
N ALA A 42 11.20 -3.88 -12.67
CA ALA A 42 12.47 -3.64 -13.33
C ALA A 42 13.54 -3.14 -12.35
N LYS A 43 14.79 -3.07 -12.81
CA LYS A 43 15.89 -2.37 -12.12
C LYS A 43 16.33 -1.18 -12.96
N LYS A 44 16.35 0.01 -12.39
CA LYS A 44 16.81 1.25 -13.03
C LYS A 44 17.67 2.05 -12.06
N ASN A 45 18.81 2.58 -12.50
CA ASN A 45 19.71 3.38 -11.67
C ASN A 45 20.07 2.73 -10.32
N ASN A 46 20.29 1.42 -10.34
CA ASN A 46 20.59 0.61 -9.16
C ASN A 46 19.49 0.55 -8.07
N ALA A 47 18.26 0.96 -8.40
CA ALA A 47 17.06 0.79 -7.56
C ALA A 47 16.08 -0.18 -8.21
N HIS A 48 15.34 -0.92 -7.39
CA HIS A 48 14.22 -1.73 -7.84
C HIS A 48 12.99 -0.84 -8.08
N ILE A 49 12.29 -1.10 -9.18
CA ILE A 49 11.01 -0.50 -9.51
C ILE A 49 9.94 -1.54 -9.21
N ILE A 50 8.97 -1.18 -8.36
CA ILE A 50 7.89 -2.05 -7.93
C ILE A 50 6.78 -2.05 -9.00
N ASP A 51 6.19 -3.22 -9.24
CA ASP A 51 5.06 -3.38 -10.15
C ASP A 51 3.77 -2.79 -9.53
N LEU A 52 3.36 -1.62 -10.03
CA LEU A 52 2.19 -0.91 -9.53
C LEU A 52 0.86 -1.58 -9.87
N ASN A 53 0.79 -2.41 -10.92
CA ASN A 53 -0.44 -3.15 -11.21
C ASN A 53 -0.66 -4.23 -10.15
N LYS A 54 0.42 -4.92 -9.75
CA LYS A 54 0.38 -5.85 -8.62
C LYS A 54 0.08 -5.13 -7.31
N THR A 55 0.70 -3.96 -7.08
CA THR A 55 0.39 -3.14 -5.89
C THR A 55 -1.09 -2.79 -5.82
N ALA A 56 -1.71 -2.33 -6.90
CA ALA A 56 -3.13 -1.98 -6.93
C ALA A 56 -4.04 -3.19 -6.60
N GLN A 57 -3.76 -4.35 -7.17
CA GLN A 57 -4.49 -5.59 -6.88
C GLN A 57 -4.34 -6.04 -5.42
N MET A 58 -3.12 -5.94 -4.86
CA MET A 58 -2.86 -6.30 -3.47
C MET A 58 -3.51 -5.31 -2.49
N ILE A 59 -3.56 -4.02 -2.83
CA ILE A 59 -4.29 -3.02 -2.04
C ILE A 59 -5.77 -3.38 -1.99
N GLN A 60 -6.39 -3.78 -3.10
CA GLN A 60 -7.79 -4.23 -3.11
C GLN A 60 -7.99 -5.44 -2.19
N THR A 61 -7.10 -6.42 -2.27
CA THR A 61 -7.15 -7.63 -1.43
C THR A 61 -7.06 -7.26 0.06
N ALA A 62 -6.13 -6.37 0.41
CA ALA A 62 -5.96 -5.89 1.78
C ALA A 62 -7.17 -5.07 2.26
N TYR A 63 -7.76 -4.26 1.39
CA TYR A 63 -8.96 -3.48 1.69
C TYR A 63 -10.15 -4.38 2.02
N VAL A 64 -10.43 -5.40 1.20
CA VAL A 64 -11.51 -6.36 1.44
C VAL A 64 -11.27 -7.13 2.75
N ALA A 65 -10.03 -7.56 3.01
CA ALA A 65 -9.69 -8.23 4.27
C ALA A 65 -9.91 -7.31 5.49
N LEU A 66 -9.49 -6.05 5.39
CA LEU A 66 -9.66 -5.04 6.44
C LEU A 66 -11.14 -4.75 6.72
N LYS A 67 -11.92 -4.53 5.66
CA LYS A 67 -13.38 -4.33 5.71
C LYS A 67 -14.06 -5.49 6.44
N ASN A 68 -13.74 -6.73 6.07
CA ASN A 68 -14.29 -7.93 6.71
C ASN A 68 -13.94 -8.04 8.21
N ILE A 69 -12.74 -7.61 8.62
CA ILE A 69 -12.34 -7.62 10.04
C ILE A 69 -13.18 -6.61 10.83
N VAL A 70 -13.33 -5.40 10.30
CA VAL A 70 -14.07 -4.31 10.95
C VAL A 70 -15.57 -4.61 11.00
N GLU A 71 -16.15 -5.16 9.94
CA GLU A 71 -17.57 -5.58 9.90
C GLU A 71 -17.91 -6.64 10.96
N LYS A 72 -16.93 -7.49 11.31
CA LYS A 72 -17.07 -8.49 12.38
C LYS A 72 -16.82 -7.93 13.80
N GLY A 73 -16.64 -6.62 13.93
CA GLY A 73 -16.31 -5.96 15.20
C GLY A 73 -14.86 -6.15 15.66
N GLY A 74 -13.98 -6.57 14.76
CA GLY A 74 -12.55 -6.69 15.02
C GLY A 74 -11.87 -5.33 15.22
N LYS A 75 -10.76 -5.32 15.97
CA LYS A 75 -9.93 -4.13 16.18
C LYS A 75 -8.72 -4.14 15.24
N VAL A 76 -8.35 -2.96 14.73
CA VAL A 76 -7.21 -2.78 13.83
C VAL A 76 -6.17 -1.92 14.55
N LEU A 77 -4.92 -2.38 14.56
CA LEU A 77 -3.79 -1.61 15.07
C LEU A 77 -2.93 -1.14 13.90
N ILE A 78 -2.80 0.17 13.72
CA ILE A 78 -1.94 0.77 12.69
C ILE A 78 -0.60 1.14 13.34
N VAL A 79 0.51 0.63 12.81
CA VAL A 79 1.86 0.82 13.36
C VAL A 79 2.76 1.52 12.36
N GLY A 80 3.30 2.69 12.73
CA GLY A 80 4.27 3.44 11.93
C GLY A 80 5.37 4.05 12.79
N THR A 81 6.59 3.54 12.68
CA THR A 81 7.74 4.00 13.51
C THR A 81 8.65 4.99 12.79
N LYS A 82 8.56 5.09 11.46
CA LYS A 82 9.36 6.04 10.68
C LYS A 82 8.88 7.49 10.95
N PRO A 83 9.78 8.48 11.01
CA PRO A 83 9.40 9.87 11.25
C PRO A 83 8.31 10.40 10.31
N ILE A 84 8.40 10.09 9.01
CA ILE A 84 7.41 10.50 8.00
C ILE A 84 6.04 9.81 8.15
N ALA A 85 5.97 8.68 8.84
CA ALA A 85 4.75 7.88 8.98
C ALA A 85 4.05 8.12 10.32
N LYS A 86 4.79 8.52 11.36
CA LYS A 86 4.30 8.58 12.74
C LYS A 86 3.08 9.49 12.88
N GLU A 87 3.15 10.71 12.35
CA GLU A 87 2.06 11.69 12.45
C GLU A 87 0.86 11.29 11.59
N VAL A 88 1.11 10.85 10.35
CA VAL A 88 0.06 10.40 9.42
C VAL A 88 -0.74 9.23 10.02
N VAL A 89 -0.04 8.22 10.55
CA VAL A 89 -0.68 7.06 11.17
C VAL A 89 -1.47 7.44 12.41
N ALA A 90 -0.94 8.30 13.28
CA ALA A 90 -1.65 8.74 14.48
C ALA A 90 -2.93 9.51 14.14
N ASN A 91 -2.85 10.43 13.17
CA ASN A 91 -3.99 11.26 12.78
C ASN A 91 -5.09 10.43 12.09
N GLU A 92 -4.73 9.54 11.15
CA GLU A 92 -5.71 8.70 10.45
C GLU A 92 -6.29 7.57 11.32
N ALA A 93 -5.61 7.17 12.39
CA ALA A 93 -6.14 6.18 13.34
C ALA A 93 -7.18 6.76 14.32
N VAL A 94 -7.17 8.08 14.54
CA VAL A 94 -8.11 8.78 15.42
C VAL A 94 -9.37 9.23 14.67
N ARG A 95 -9.25 9.38 13.35
CA ARG A 95 -10.31 9.87 12.46
C ARG A 95 -11.42 8.83 12.24
#